data_AF-A0A853U969-F1
#
_entry.id   AF-A0A853U969-F1
#
_cell.length_a   1.000
_cell.length_b   1.000
_cell.length_c   1.000
_cell.angle_alpha   90.00
_cell.angle_beta   90.00
_cell.angle_gamma   90.00
#
_symmetry.space_group_name_H-M   'P 1'
#
loop_
_entity.id
_entity.type
_entity.pdbx_description
1 polymer ?
#
loop_
_entity_poly.entity_id
_entity_poly.type
_entity_poly.pdbx_seq_one_letter_code
_entity_poly.pdbx_strand_id
1 'polypeptide(L)'
;MFNALARTAGRVAIAPLFAVNGLAAAKAPGPRPQMAAPTLDALREYIPAIPNDDELVVRINGGIQAAAGLTLGLGFFPKTSAAVLAGSLIPTTIAGHAFWKEEDESKRAAQKTQFYKNAAIVGGLLAVVGAKK
;
A
#
# COMPACT_ATOMS: atom_id res chain seq x y z
N MET A 1 -14.97 -11.20 -24.15
CA MET A 1 -13.86 -10.24 -24.43
C MET A 1 -13.87 -9.04 -23.48
N PHE A 2 -15.00 -8.34 -23.29
CA PHE A 2 -15.12 -7.18 -22.40
C PHE A 2 -14.57 -7.38 -20.97
N ASN A 3 -14.93 -8.49 -20.31
CA ASN A 3 -14.48 -8.77 -18.94
C ASN A 3 -12.94 -8.91 -18.81
N ALA A 4 -12.28 -9.46 -19.83
CA ALA A 4 -10.82 -9.61 -19.82
C ALA A 4 -10.11 -8.27 -20.04
N LEU A 5 -10.68 -7.41 -20.89
CA LEU A 5 -10.21 -6.04 -21.11
C LEU A 5 -10.37 -5.19 -19.85
N ALA A 6 -11.55 -5.21 -19.22
CA ALA A 6 -11.82 -4.47 -17.99
C ALA A 6 -10.90 -4.89 -16.84
N ARG A 7 -10.69 -6.19 -16.65
CA ARG A 7 -9.71 -6.73 -15.67
C ARG A 7 -8.30 -6.22 -15.95
N THR A 8 -7.90 -6.19 -17.22
CA THR A 8 -6.56 -5.73 -17.63
C THR A 8 -6.40 -4.22 -17.44
N ALA A 9 -7.39 -3.44 -17.84
CA ALA A 9 -7.40 -1.99 -17.62
C ALA A 9 -7.32 -1.66 -16.12
N GLY A 10 -8.11 -2.35 -15.28
CA GLY A 10 -8.10 -2.13 -13.83
C GLY A 10 -6.74 -2.38 -13.19
N ARG A 11 -6.12 -3.53 -13.47
CA ARG A 11 -4.79 -3.86 -12.90
C ARG A 11 -3.68 -2.93 -13.42
N VAL A 12 -3.74 -2.53 -14.69
CA VAL A 12 -2.80 -1.56 -15.28
C VAL A 12 -2.98 -0.16 -14.68
N ALA A 13 -4.21 0.25 -14.37
CA ALA A 13 -4.47 1.55 -13.75
C ALA A 13 -3.99 1.62 -12.28
N ILE A 14 -4.07 0.50 -11.54
CA ILE A 14 -3.62 0.44 -10.14
C ILE A 14 -2.08 0.35 -10.04
N ALA A 15 -1.44 -0.37 -10.96
CA ALA A 15 -0.02 -0.70 -10.89
C ALA A 15 0.94 0.49 -10.66
N PRO A 16 0.83 1.64 -11.36
CA PRO A 16 1.76 2.77 -11.21
C PRO A 16 1.83 3.31 -9.78
N LEU A 17 0.71 3.32 -9.06
CA LEU A 17 0.66 3.81 -7.68
C LEU A 17 1.60 3.05 -6.76
N PHE A 18 1.78 1.75 -6.99
CA PHE A 18 2.65 0.91 -6.17
C PHE A 18 4.04 0.74 -6.78
N ALA A 19 4.12 0.59 -8.11
CA ALA A 19 5.38 0.46 -8.82
C ALA A 19 6.28 1.68 -8.61
N VAL A 20 5.74 2.88 -8.83
CA VAL A 20 6.51 4.14 -8.76
C VAL A 20 6.73 4.57 -7.32
N ASN A 21 5.66 4.65 -6.51
CA ASN A 21 5.79 5.14 -5.14
C ASN A 21 6.52 4.14 -4.23
N GLY A 22 6.34 2.84 -4.48
CA GLY A 22 7.09 1.79 -3.78
C GLY A 22 8.59 1.91 -4.08
N LEU A 23 8.97 2.08 -5.35
CA LEU A 23 10.37 2.27 -5.73
C LEU A 23 10.98 3.54 -5.11
N ALA A 24 10.20 4.63 -5.07
CA ALA A 24 10.61 5.86 -4.41
C ALA A 24 10.84 5.64 -2.92
N ALA A 25 9.92 4.95 -2.22
CA ALA A 25 10.07 4.63 -0.80
C ALA A 25 11.26 3.69 -0.53
N ALA A 26 11.55 2.75 -1.43
CA ALA A 26 12.69 1.83 -1.32
C ALA A 26 14.05 2.55 -1.46
N LYS A 27 14.13 3.53 -2.37
CA LYS A 27 15.37 4.26 -2.64
C LYS A 27 15.60 5.42 -1.68
N ALA A 28 14.55 6.21 -1.46
CA ALA A 28 14.57 7.45 -0.69
C ALA A 28 13.34 7.51 0.23
N PRO A 29 13.38 6.81 1.39
CA PRO A 29 12.23 6.70 2.27
C PRO A 29 11.80 8.04 2.87
N GLY A 30 12.69 9.03 2.97
CA GLY A 30 12.35 10.38 3.45
C GLY A 30 11.77 10.34 4.87
N PRO A 31 10.66 11.05 5.17
CA PRO A 31 10.06 11.07 6.52
C PRO A 31 9.26 9.82 6.88
N ARG A 32 9.14 8.85 5.96
CA ARG A 32 8.29 7.65 6.14
C ARG A 32 8.69 6.79 7.33
N PRO A 33 9.98 6.56 7.65
CA PRO A 33 10.37 5.80 8.84
C PRO A 33 9.84 6.43 10.13
N GLN A 34 9.98 7.75 10.27
CA GLN A 34 9.47 8.47 11.44
C GLN A 34 7.94 8.42 11.55
N MET A 35 7.25 8.50 10.41
CA MET A 35 5.78 8.35 10.37
C MET A 35 5.33 6.92 10.68
N ALA A 36 6.12 5.92 10.28
CA ALA A 36 5.82 4.51 10.48
C ALA A 36 6.13 4.02 11.89
N ALA A 37 7.10 4.64 12.59
CA ALA A 37 7.61 4.19 13.89
C ALA A 37 6.50 3.77 14.88
N PRO A 38 5.46 4.59 15.18
CA PRO A 38 4.44 4.19 16.14
C PRO A 38 3.61 2.97 15.69
N THR A 39 3.44 2.79 14.38
CA THR A 39 2.73 1.64 13.81
C THR A 39 3.63 0.40 13.83
N LEU A 40 4.93 0.56 13.55
CA LEU A 40 5.90 -0.53 13.58
C LEU A 40 6.13 -1.04 15.01
N ASP A 41 6.20 -0.15 15.99
CA ASP A 41 6.31 -0.52 17.41
C ASP A 41 5.12 -1.35 17.85
N ALA A 42 3.90 -0.91 17.53
CA ALA A 42 2.69 -1.67 17.82
C ALA A 42 2.68 -3.05 17.11
N LEU A 43 3.19 -3.15 15.88
CA LEU A 43 3.27 -4.42 15.16
C LEU A 43 4.33 -5.37 15.74
N ARG A 44 5.45 -4.86 16.24
CA ARG A 44 6.53 -5.67 16.85
C ARG A 44 6.07 -6.42 18.09
N GLU A 45 5.10 -5.89 18.83
CA GLU A 45 4.48 -6.58 19.98
C GLU A 45 3.82 -7.92 19.56
N TYR A 46 3.28 -7.98 18.35
CA TYR A 46 2.61 -9.18 17.82
C TYR A 46 3.49 -9.98 16.85
N ILE A 47 4.46 -9.33 16.21
CA ILE A 47 5.32 -9.91 15.18
C ILE A 47 6.78 -9.59 15.53
N PRO A 48 7.42 -10.37 16.43
CA PRO A 48 8.81 -10.14 16.85
C PRO A 48 9.84 -10.26 15.73
N ALA A 49 9.44 -10.80 14.57
CA ALA A 49 10.30 -10.95 13.39
C ALA A 49 10.50 -9.64 12.61
N ILE A 50 9.75 -8.56 12.91
CA ILE A 50 9.94 -7.26 12.26
C ILE A 50 11.26 -6.65 12.77
N PRO A 51 12.22 -6.29 11.88
CA PRO A 51 13.46 -5.64 12.27
C PRO A 51 13.24 -4.37 13.10
N ASN A 52 14.15 -4.06 14.04
CA ASN A 52 14.13 -2.83 14.84
C ASN A 52 14.60 -1.57 14.07
N ASP A 53 14.89 -1.71 12.78
CA ASP A 53 15.27 -0.61 11.91
C ASP A 53 14.06 -0.20 11.05
N ASP A 54 13.40 0.91 11.45
CA ASP A 54 12.23 1.45 10.74
C ASP A 54 12.53 1.83 9.30
N GLU A 55 13.74 2.35 9.03
CA GLU A 55 14.13 2.73 7.67
C GLU A 55 14.24 1.49 6.78
N LEU A 56 14.89 0.44 7.27
CA LEU A 56 14.97 -0.84 6.59
C LEU A 56 13.57 -1.42 6.31
N VAL A 57 12.68 -1.43 7.31
CA VAL A 57 11.32 -1.95 7.15
C VAL A 57 10.54 -1.17 6.10
N VAL A 58 10.62 0.17 6.11
CA VAL A 58 9.98 1.02 5.10
C VAL A 58 10.55 0.76 3.71
N ARG A 59 11.88 0.61 3.58
CA ARG A 59 12.52 0.32 2.29
C ARG A 59 12.10 -1.04 1.74
N ILE A 60 12.03 -2.06 2.61
CA ILE A 60 11.54 -3.40 2.25
C ILE A 60 10.09 -3.33 1.77
N ASN A 61 9.20 -2.67 2.52
CA ASN A 61 7.80 -2.47 2.13
C ASN A 61 7.69 -1.75 0.77
N GLY A 62 8.50 -0.71 0.55
CA GLY A 62 8.59 -0.04 -0.74
C GLY A 62 9.01 -0.97 -1.88
N GLY A 63 10.01 -1.82 -1.65
CA GLY A 63 10.48 -2.82 -2.63
C GLY A 63 9.40 -3.86 -2.95
N ILE A 64 8.68 -4.35 -1.93
CA ILE A 64 7.55 -5.26 -2.08
C ILE A 64 6.44 -4.61 -2.90
N GLN A 65 6.07 -3.36 -2.59
CA GLN A 65 5.05 -2.63 -3.35
C GLN A 65 5.49 -2.40 -4.80
N ALA A 66 6.77 -2.09 -5.04
CA ALA A 66 7.30 -1.91 -6.38
C ALA A 66 7.16 -3.19 -7.21
N ALA A 67 7.65 -4.32 -6.67
CA ALA A 67 7.60 -5.61 -7.33
C ALA A 67 6.15 -6.11 -7.54
N ALA A 68 5.29 -5.98 -6.52
CA ALA A 68 3.90 -6.38 -6.60
C ALA A 68 3.10 -5.49 -7.57
N GLY A 69 3.37 -4.18 -7.62
CA GLY A 69 2.80 -3.25 -8.60
C GLY A 69 3.16 -3.64 -10.04
N LEU A 70 4.44 -3.92 -10.30
CA LEU A 70 4.90 -4.35 -11.62
C LEU A 70 4.26 -5.68 -12.05
N THR A 71 4.28 -6.69 -11.18
CA THR A 71 3.71 -8.01 -11.48
C THR A 71 2.19 -7.95 -11.67
N LEU A 72 1.47 -7.12 -10.89
CA LEU A 72 0.04 -6.86 -11.09
C LEU A 72 -0.23 -6.24 -12.48
N GLY A 73 0.52 -5.21 -12.84
CA GLY A 73 0.39 -4.50 -14.12
C GLY A 73 0.73 -5.37 -15.33
N LEU A 74 1.72 -6.27 -15.21
CA LEU A 74 2.08 -7.24 -16.25
C LEU A 74 1.14 -8.45 -16.28
N GLY A 75 0.44 -8.73 -15.19
CA GLY A 75 -0.53 -9.83 -15.09
C GLY A 75 0.11 -11.13 -14.65
N PHE A 76 1.29 -11.05 -14.04
CA PHE A 76 1.97 -12.16 -13.43
C PHE A 76 1.42 -12.37 -12.01
N PHE A 77 0.75 -13.50 -11.78
CA PHE A 77 0.06 -13.82 -10.52
C PHE A 77 -0.80 -12.67 -9.94
N PRO A 78 -1.74 -12.10 -10.72
CA PRO A 78 -2.40 -10.83 -10.39
C PRO A 78 -3.19 -10.87 -9.07
N LYS A 79 -3.71 -12.04 -8.67
CA LYS A 79 -4.38 -12.22 -7.39
C LYS A 79 -3.43 -12.12 -6.20
N THR A 80 -2.27 -12.77 -6.31
CA THR A 80 -1.23 -12.74 -5.26
C THR A 80 -0.65 -11.34 -5.15
N SER A 81 -0.31 -10.71 -6.28
CA SER A 81 0.16 -9.32 -6.28
C SER A 81 -0.86 -8.38 -5.65
N ALA A 82 -2.15 -8.53 -5.99
CA ALA A 82 -3.20 -7.72 -5.40
C ALA A 82 -3.36 -7.93 -3.88
N ALA A 83 -3.26 -9.18 -3.40
CA ALA A 83 -3.33 -9.49 -1.97
C ALA A 83 -2.16 -8.87 -1.19
N VAL A 84 -0.94 -8.95 -1.73
CA VAL A 84 0.26 -8.33 -1.13
C VAL A 84 0.12 -6.81 -1.08
N LEU A 85 -0.35 -6.18 -2.16
CA LEU A 85 -0.57 -4.74 -2.20
C LEU A 85 -1.67 -4.30 -1.22
N ALA A 86 -2.75 -5.06 -1.11
CA ALA A 86 -3.82 -4.76 -0.15
C ALA A 86 -3.30 -4.87 1.29
N GLY A 87 -2.59 -5.98 1.61
CA GLY A 87 -2.03 -6.21 2.94
C GLY A 87 -0.99 -5.18 3.35
N SER A 88 -0.16 -4.70 2.42
CA SER A 88 0.85 -3.65 2.68
C SER A 88 0.26 -2.24 2.78
N LEU A 89 -0.80 -1.93 2.03
CA LEU A 89 -1.41 -0.61 2.02
C LEU A 89 -2.15 -0.29 3.33
N ILE A 90 -2.73 -1.29 4.00
CA ILE A 90 -3.47 -1.11 5.25
C ILE A 90 -2.59 -0.48 6.35
N PRO A 91 -1.48 -1.10 6.80
CA PRO A 91 -0.61 -0.50 7.81
C PRO A 91 0.05 0.80 7.32
N THR A 92 0.37 0.91 6.02
CA THR A 92 0.88 2.16 5.43
C THR A 92 -0.13 3.31 5.56
N THR A 93 -1.43 3.01 5.43
CA THR A 93 -2.50 4.00 5.59
C THR A 93 -2.67 4.42 7.05
N ILE A 94 -2.56 3.48 7.99
CA ILE A 94 -2.61 3.80 9.42
C ILE A 94 -1.42 4.68 9.82
N ALA A 95 -0.22 4.38 9.31
CA ALA A 95 0.97 5.17 9.58
C ALA A 95 0.89 6.58 8.96
N GLY A 96 0.44 6.69 7.70
CA GLY A 96 0.51 7.95 6.96
C GLY A 96 -0.74 8.84 7.03
N HIS A 97 -1.91 8.26 7.26
CA HIS A 97 -3.21 8.90 7.05
C HIS A 97 -4.23 8.59 8.16
N ALA A 98 -3.76 8.41 9.40
CA ALA A 98 -4.62 8.30 10.58
C ALA A 98 -5.29 9.65 10.92
N PHE A 99 -6.29 10.05 10.13
CA PHE A 99 -6.98 11.33 10.26
C PHE A 99 -7.59 11.55 11.66
N TRP A 100 -7.92 10.47 12.38
CA TRP A 100 -8.43 10.52 13.75
C TRP A 100 -7.40 11.00 14.79
N LYS A 101 -6.10 11.04 14.43
CA LYS A 101 -5.02 11.57 15.28
C LYS A 101 -4.67 13.04 14.97
N GLU A 102 -5.24 13.64 13.92
CA GLU A 102 -4.95 15.02 13.53
C GLU A 102 -5.88 15.98 14.28
N GLU A 103 -5.34 17.00 14.93
CA GLU A 103 -6.11 17.97 15.73
C GLU A 103 -6.60 19.16 14.89
N ASP A 104 -5.82 19.57 13.90
CA ASP A 104 -6.19 20.66 12.99
C ASP A 104 -7.31 20.21 12.03
N GLU A 105 -8.43 20.93 12.03
CA GLU A 105 -9.62 20.54 11.25
C GLU A 105 -9.35 20.51 9.73
N SER A 106 -8.54 21.45 9.22
CA SER A 106 -8.21 21.52 7.80
C SER A 106 -7.31 20.35 7.37
N LYS A 107 -6.30 20.03 8.19
CA LYS A 107 -5.41 18.88 7.95
C LYS A 107 -6.16 17.57 8.10
N ARG A 108 -7.07 17.47 9.07
CA ARG A 108 -7.90 16.29 9.30
C ARG A 108 -8.76 15.98 8.08
N ALA A 109 -9.38 17.00 7.47
CA ALA A 109 -10.16 16.82 6.24
C ALA A 109 -9.30 16.30 5.06
N ALA A 110 -8.09 16.83 4.90
CA ALA A 110 -7.14 16.36 3.89
C ALA A 110 -6.69 14.91 4.14
N GLN A 111 -6.33 14.57 5.38
CA GLN A 111 -5.94 13.21 5.75
C GLN A 111 -7.08 12.20 5.56
N LYS A 112 -8.31 12.60 5.91
CA LYS A 112 -9.51 11.78 5.71
C LYS A 112 -9.73 11.46 4.23
N THR A 113 -9.46 12.42 3.34
CA THR A 113 -9.52 12.18 1.89
C THR A 113 -8.49 11.15 1.43
N GLN A 114 -7.25 11.22 1.93
CA GLN A 114 -6.23 10.23 1.59
C GLN A 114 -6.56 8.84 2.13
N PHE A 115 -7.09 8.77 3.36
CA PHE A 115 -7.59 7.53 3.92
C PHE A 115 -8.65 6.88 3.02
N TYR A 116 -9.64 7.65 2.55
CA TYR A 116 -10.68 7.13 1.66
C TYR A 116 -10.16 6.72 0.28
N LYS A 117 -9.18 7.43 -0.27
CA LYS A 117 -8.50 7.00 -1.51
C LYS A 117 -7.84 5.64 -1.32
N ASN A 118 -7.10 5.46 -0.23
CA ASN A 118 -6.46 4.19 0.06
C ASN A 118 -7.48 3.07 0.31
N ALA A 119 -8.57 3.35 1.03
CA ALA A 119 -9.66 2.39 1.21
C ALA A 119 -10.30 1.96 -0.13
N ALA A 120 -10.53 2.90 -1.04
CA ALA A 120 -11.02 2.60 -2.39
C ALA A 120 -10.04 1.75 -3.19
N ILE A 121 -8.73 2.03 -3.08
CA ILE A 121 -7.67 1.23 -3.72
C ILE A 121 -7.66 -0.19 -3.15
N VAL A 122 -7.73 -0.36 -1.83
CA VAL A 122 -7.86 -1.69 -1.20
C VAL A 122 -9.09 -2.43 -1.72
N GLY A 123 -10.24 -1.76 -1.83
CA GLY A 123 -11.45 -2.35 -2.42
C GLY A 123 -11.22 -2.84 -3.86
N GLY A 124 -10.55 -2.04 -4.69
CA GLY A 124 -10.18 -2.43 -6.05
C GLY A 124 -9.24 -3.63 -6.10
N LEU A 125 -8.24 -3.69 -5.20
CA LEU A 125 -7.33 -4.83 -5.09
C LEU A 125 -8.06 -6.10 -4.64
N LEU A 126 -8.97 -6.01 -3.67
CA LEU A 126 -9.79 -7.15 -3.21
C LEU A 126 -10.71 -7.68 -4.33
N ALA A 127 -11.25 -6.80 -5.17
CA ALA A 127 -11.99 -7.22 -6.36
C ALA A 127 -11.11 -8.02 -7.34
N VAL A 128 -9.82 -7.67 -7.49
CA VAL A 128 -8.85 -8.45 -8.28
C VAL A 128 -8.60 -9.83 -7.65
N VAL A 129 -8.44 -9.90 -6.31
CA VAL A 129 -8.28 -11.17 -5.59
C VAL A 129 -9.48 -12.10 -5.83
N GLY A 130 -10.70 -11.57 -5.70
CA GLY A 130 -11.96 -12.29 -5.85
C GLY A 130 -12.36 -12.63 -7.28
N ALA A 131 -11.68 -12.08 -8.30
CA ALA A 131 -12.06 -12.28 -9.70
C ALA A 131 -12.03 -13.76 -10.11
N LYS A 132 -13.11 -14.26 -10.73
CA LYS A 132 -13.12 -15.61 -11.31
C LYS A 132 -12.19 -15.67 -12.55
N LYS A 133 -11.60 -16.84 -12.81
CA LYS A 133 -10.73 -17.06 -13.98
C LYS A 133 -11.48 -16.73 -15.26
#